data_AF-A0A7T1I2N2-F1
#
_entry.id   AF-A0A7T1I2N2-F1
#
_cell.length_a   1.000
_cell.length_b   1.000
_cell.length_c   1.000
_cell.angle_alpha   90.00
_cell.angle_beta   90.00
_cell.angle_gamma   90.00
#
_symmetry.space_group_name_H-M   'P 1'
#
loop_
_entity.id
_entity.type
_entity.pdbx_description
1 polymer ?
#
loop_
_entity_poly.entity_id
_entity_poly.type
_entity_poly.pdbx_seq_one_letter_code
_entity_poly.pdbx_strand_id
1 'polypeptide(L)'
;MASPTTSIADLLEATSRELAGTDARVYRRVGVHLQRTSQAIEDLAGQASAGGDSRALALLGRGSFLQQSVATLKGLCKAHGIRGYSKLKKPALAVVLELHGIEPPPRPLESFSKKELIALVRQLLEQN
;
A
#
# COMPACT_ATOMS: atom_id res chain seq x y z
N MET A 1 -15.40 -66.07 -27.85
CA MET A 1 -15.50 -64.91 -26.94
C MET A 1 -14.87 -63.73 -27.66
N ALA A 2 -15.69 -62.79 -28.17
CA ALA A 2 -15.21 -61.66 -28.94
C ALA A 2 -14.95 -60.48 -27.99
N SER A 3 -13.71 -60.01 -27.92
CA SER A 3 -13.36 -58.83 -27.14
C SER A 3 -14.01 -57.59 -27.76
N PRO A 4 -14.65 -56.69 -26.99
CA PRO A 4 -15.23 -55.48 -27.53
C PRO A 4 -14.09 -54.56 -28.03
N THR A 5 -14.07 -54.28 -29.32
CA THR A 5 -13.16 -53.29 -29.91
C THR A 5 -13.63 -51.91 -29.46
N THR A 6 -12.88 -51.30 -28.54
CA THR A 6 -13.14 -49.93 -28.05
C THR A 6 -13.18 -48.97 -29.24
N SER A 7 -14.28 -48.21 -29.35
CA SER A 7 -14.45 -47.26 -30.45
C SER A 7 -13.54 -46.05 -30.27
N ILE A 8 -13.11 -45.45 -31.38
CA ILE A 8 -12.33 -44.20 -31.37
C ILE A 8 -13.13 -43.08 -30.66
N ALA A 9 -14.46 -43.08 -30.81
CA ALA A 9 -15.33 -42.13 -30.11
C ALA A 9 -15.25 -42.28 -28.58
N ASP A 10 -15.22 -43.50 -28.07
CA ASP A 10 -15.12 -43.78 -26.62
C ASP A 10 -13.77 -43.29 -26.06
N LEU A 11 -12.70 -43.44 -26.85
CA LEU A 11 -11.35 -42.94 -26.53
C LEU A 11 -11.30 -41.40 -26.47
N LEU A 12 -11.97 -40.72 -27.40
CA LEU A 12 -12.05 -39.26 -27.42
C LEU A 12 -12.90 -38.71 -26.26
N GLU A 13 -14.00 -39.38 -25.91
CA GLU A 13 -14.78 -39.00 -24.74
C GLU A 13 -14.02 -39.21 -23.43
N ALA A 14 -13.28 -40.32 -23.31
CA ALA A 14 -12.47 -40.62 -22.14
C ALA A 14 -11.36 -39.58 -21.94
N THR A 15 -10.62 -39.24 -23.01
CA THR A 15 -9.56 -38.23 -22.96
C THR A 15 -10.10 -36.83 -22.69
N SER A 16 -11.26 -36.46 -23.26
CA SER A 16 -11.93 -35.19 -22.98
C SER A 16 -12.33 -35.07 -21.49
N ARG A 17 -12.90 -36.13 -20.91
CA ARG A 17 -13.25 -36.16 -19.47
C ARG A 17 -12.02 -36.06 -18.58
N GLU A 18 -10.93 -36.73 -18.94
CA GLU A 18 -9.68 -36.67 -18.21
C GLU A 18 -9.09 -35.26 -18.23
N LEU A 19 -8.99 -34.64 -19.42
CA LEU A 19 -8.53 -33.26 -19.60
C LEU A 19 -9.36 -32.26 -18.80
N ALA A 20 -10.69 -32.33 -18.91
CA ALA A 20 -11.60 -31.48 -18.14
C ALA A 20 -11.41 -31.67 -16.62
N GLY A 21 -11.17 -32.91 -16.19
CA GLY A 21 -10.86 -33.24 -14.80
C GLY A 21 -9.54 -32.63 -14.31
N THR A 22 -8.50 -32.64 -15.16
CA THR A 22 -7.20 -32.03 -14.84
C THR A 22 -7.29 -30.51 -14.73
N ASP A 23 -7.92 -29.86 -15.70
CA ASP A 23 -8.10 -28.39 -15.70
C ASP A 23 -8.90 -27.93 -14.49
N ALA A 24 -9.98 -28.63 -14.15
CA ALA A 24 -10.79 -28.31 -12.98
C ALA A 24 -10.01 -28.41 -11.66
N ARG A 25 -8.97 -29.25 -11.58
CA ARG A 25 -8.08 -29.35 -10.41
C ARG A 25 -7.07 -28.21 -10.40
N VAL A 26 -6.54 -27.82 -11.56
CA VAL A 26 -5.61 -26.70 -11.71
C VAL A 26 -6.28 -25.39 -11.30
N TYR A 27 -7.47 -25.08 -11.82
CA TYR A 27 -8.20 -23.86 -11.45
C TYR A 27 -8.54 -23.82 -9.96
N ARG A 28 -8.92 -24.95 -9.35
CA ARG A 28 -9.15 -25.03 -7.91
C ARG A 28 -7.89 -24.72 -7.11
N ARG A 29 -6.73 -25.25 -7.52
CA ARG A 29 -5.45 -24.98 -6.85
C ARG A 29 -5.08 -23.49 -6.92
N VAL A 30 -5.26 -22.87 -8.10
CA VAL A 30 -5.03 -21.43 -8.29
C VAL A 30 -5.98 -20.62 -7.42
N GLY A 31 -7.28 -20.96 -7.40
CA GLY A 31 -8.27 -20.30 -6.56
C GLY A 31 -7.93 -20.34 -5.07
N VAL A 32 -7.48 -21.49 -4.56
CA VAL A 32 -7.02 -21.62 -3.17
C VAL A 32 -5.80 -20.73 -2.90
N HIS A 33 -4.86 -20.64 -3.84
CA HIS A 33 -3.69 -19.79 -3.66
C HIS A 33 -4.07 -18.30 -3.64
N LEU A 34 -4.92 -17.87 -4.57
CA LEU A 34 -5.44 -16.50 -4.62
C LEU A 34 -6.20 -16.12 -3.34
N GLN A 35 -7.05 -17.01 -2.85
CA GLN A 35 -7.79 -16.79 -1.61
C GLN A 35 -6.84 -16.66 -0.42
N ARG A 36 -5.83 -17.54 -0.30
CA ARG A 36 -4.80 -17.43 0.74
C ARG A 36 -4.00 -16.13 0.65
N THR A 37 -3.62 -15.70 -0.55
CA THR A 37 -2.91 -14.44 -0.74
C THR A 37 -3.80 -13.25 -0.39
N SER A 38 -5.09 -13.29 -0.74
CA SER A 38 -6.05 -12.24 -0.37
C SER A 38 -6.20 -12.12 1.14
N GLN A 39 -6.38 -13.26 1.82
CA GLN A 39 -6.50 -13.31 3.28
C GLN A 39 -5.24 -12.77 3.96
N ALA A 40 -4.05 -13.16 3.49
CA ALA A 40 -2.79 -12.63 4.02
C ALA A 40 -2.67 -11.11 3.83
N ILE A 41 -3.09 -10.57 2.68
CA ILE A 41 -3.09 -9.11 2.44
C ILE A 41 -4.06 -8.41 3.40
N GLU A 42 -5.26 -8.96 3.61
CA GLU A 42 -6.25 -8.44 4.56
C GLU A 42 -5.72 -8.46 6.00
N ASP A 43 -5.05 -9.54 6.41
CA ASP A 43 -4.44 -9.65 7.74
C ASP A 43 -3.32 -8.61 7.94
N LEU A 44 -2.46 -8.41 6.93
CA LEU A 44 -1.43 -7.35 6.97
C LEU A 44 -2.06 -5.94 7.02
N ALA A 45 -3.13 -5.70 6.26
CA ALA A 45 -3.83 -4.42 6.27
C ALA A 45 -4.54 -4.17 7.61
N GLY A 46 -5.13 -5.22 8.21
CA GLY A 46 -5.73 -5.17 9.55
C GLY A 46 -4.70 -4.86 10.63
N GLN A 47 -3.49 -5.44 10.54
CA GLN A 47 -2.38 -5.13 11.44
C GLN A 47 -1.88 -3.69 11.28
N ALA A 48 -1.83 -3.15 10.05
CA ALA A 48 -1.50 -1.75 9.81
C ALA A 48 -2.57 -0.77 10.35
N SER A 49 -3.83 -1.20 10.40
CA SER A 49 -4.94 -0.39 10.95
C SER A 49 -5.09 -0.47 12.48
N ALA A 50 -4.38 -1.38 13.15
CA ALA A 50 -4.37 -1.52 14.61
C ALA A 50 -3.42 -0.53 15.32
N GLY A 51 -2.81 0.41 14.59
CA GLY A 51 -1.99 1.48 15.14
C GLY A 51 -2.82 2.73 15.44
N GLY A 52 -2.97 3.07 16.72
CA GLY A 52 -3.43 4.41 17.15
C GLY A 52 -2.63 5.56 16.54
N ASP A 53 -1.43 5.27 16.04
CA ASP A 53 -0.51 6.18 15.36
C ASP A 53 -1.11 6.82 14.10
N SER A 54 -1.88 6.08 13.29
CA SER A 54 -2.45 6.62 12.05
C SER A 54 -3.51 7.70 12.30
N ARG A 55 -4.22 7.64 13.43
CA ARG A 55 -5.23 8.64 13.82
C ARG A 55 -4.59 9.90 14.38
N ALA A 56 -3.59 9.74 15.25
CA ALA A 56 -2.80 10.86 15.75
C ALA A 56 -2.09 11.61 14.61
N LEU A 57 -1.59 10.88 13.60
CA LEU A 57 -1.02 11.47 12.39
C LEU A 57 -2.06 12.17 11.51
N ALA A 58 -3.30 11.65 11.43
CA ALA A 58 -4.38 12.29 10.67
C ALA A 58 -4.75 13.68 11.23
N LEU A 59 -4.66 13.88 12.56
CA LEU A 59 -4.92 15.17 13.20
C LEU A 59 -3.88 16.23 12.86
N LEU A 60 -2.65 15.84 12.55
CA LEU A 60 -1.59 16.75 12.09
C LEU A 60 -1.85 17.27 10.66
N GLY A 61 -2.83 16.68 9.95
CA GLY A 61 -3.28 17.09 8.64
C GLY A 61 -2.27 16.84 7.51
N ARG A 62 -2.69 17.15 6.27
CA ARG A 62 -1.76 17.23 5.13
C ARG A 62 -0.87 18.45 5.31
N GLY A 63 0.40 18.22 5.66
CA GLY A 63 1.37 19.29 5.77
C GLY A 63 1.66 19.95 4.42
N SER A 64 2.40 21.05 4.44
CA SER A 64 2.94 21.68 3.24
C SER A 64 4.45 21.68 3.29
N PHE A 65 5.11 21.46 2.15
CA PHE A 65 6.57 21.57 2.04
C PHE A 65 7.11 22.93 2.48
N LEU A 66 6.32 24.00 2.32
CA LEU A 66 6.71 25.34 2.76
C LEU A 66 6.71 25.51 4.27
N GLN A 67 6.01 24.65 5.01
CA GLN A 67 5.97 24.66 6.48
C GLN A 67 7.13 23.84 7.08
N GLN A 68 7.84 23.08 6.25
CA GLN A 68 8.98 22.25 6.66
C GLN A 68 10.28 23.06 6.72
N SER A 69 11.24 22.58 7.51
CA SER A 69 12.59 23.15 7.56
C SER A 69 13.38 22.83 6.27
N VAL A 70 14.42 23.62 5.97
CA VAL A 70 15.29 23.33 4.81
C VAL A 70 16.05 22.01 5.00
N ALA A 71 16.40 21.67 6.24
CA ALA A 71 17.08 20.42 6.57
C ALA A 71 16.19 19.20 6.27
N THR A 72 14.91 19.26 6.65
CA THR A 72 13.95 18.17 6.38
C THR A 72 13.68 18.03 4.89
N LEU A 73 13.52 19.13 4.14
CA LEU A 73 13.35 19.07 2.68
C LEU A 73 14.56 18.46 1.96
N LYS A 74 15.79 18.79 2.38
CA LYS A 74 17.01 18.17 1.85
C LYS A 74 17.13 16.68 2.22
N GLY A 75 16.73 16.32 3.43
CA GLY A 75 16.64 14.93 3.89
C GLY A 75 15.68 14.10 3.04
N LEU A 76 14.50 14.64 2.72
CA LEU A 76 13.54 14.03 1.80
C LEU A 76 14.12 13.86 0.40
N CYS A 77 14.77 14.89 -0.14
CA CYS A 77 15.42 14.78 -1.45
C CYS A 77 16.47 13.65 -1.47
N LYS A 78 17.23 13.48 -0.39
CA LYS A 78 18.19 12.37 -0.23
C LYS A 78 17.49 11.02 -0.14
N ALA A 79 16.44 10.90 0.66
CA ALA A 79 15.69 9.66 0.86
C ALA A 79 15.05 9.16 -0.45
N HIS A 80 14.57 10.08 -1.29
CA HIS A 80 13.98 9.78 -2.59
C HIS A 80 15.00 9.77 -3.75
N GLY A 81 16.30 9.85 -3.46
CA GLY A 81 17.36 9.73 -4.48
C GLY A 81 17.47 10.89 -5.46
N ILE A 82 16.86 12.04 -5.15
CA ILE A 82 16.89 13.24 -5.99
C ILE A 82 18.31 13.82 -5.97
N ARG A 83 18.82 14.28 -7.11
CA ARG A 83 20.17 14.86 -7.25
C ARG A 83 20.09 16.36 -7.52
N GLY A 84 21.15 17.11 -7.19
CA GLY A 84 21.21 18.56 -7.46
C GLY A 84 20.48 19.47 -6.45
N TYR A 85 19.90 18.91 -5.38
CA TYR A 85 19.14 19.67 -4.38
C TYR A 85 20.00 20.55 -3.45
N SER A 86 21.31 20.34 -3.39
CA SER A 86 22.21 20.93 -2.37
C SER A 86 22.23 22.46 -2.39
N LYS A 87 22.11 23.05 -3.59
CA LYS A 87 22.15 24.51 -3.84
C LYS A 87 20.77 25.14 -3.96
N LEU A 88 19.68 24.35 -3.91
CA LEU A 88 18.33 24.85 -4.09
C LEU A 88 17.82 25.57 -2.84
N LYS A 89 17.11 26.68 -3.05
CA LYS A 89 16.40 27.41 -2.00
C LYS A 89 15.10 26.70 -1.64
N LYS A 90 14.57 26.97 -0.45
CA LYS A 90 13.33 26.35 0.09
C LYS A 90 12.16 26.22 -0.91
N PRO A 91 11.75 27.27 -1.66
CA PRO A 91 10.65 27.12 -2.62
C PRO A 91 11.01 26.20 -3.79
N ALA A 92 12.25 26.23 -4.27
CA ALA A 92 12.71 25.35 -5.34
C ALA A 92 12.79 23.88 -4.88
N LEU A 93 13.15 23.63 -3.62
CA LEU A 93 13.10 22.28 -3.03
C LEU A 93 11.66 21.74 -2.96
N ALA A 94 10.70 22.57 -2.58
CA ALA A 94 9.29 22.18 -2.56
C ALA A 94 8.78 21.79 -3.96
N VAL A 95 9.05 22.61 -4.97
CA VAL A 95 8.68 22.32 -6.36
C VAL A 95 9.29 21.01 -6.86
N VAL A 96 10.57 20.76 -6.53
CA VAL A 96 11.23 19.50 -6.92
C VAL A 96 10.57 18.29 -6.25
N LEU A 97 10.21 18.39 -4.97
CA LEU A 97 9.51 17.30 -4.27
C LEU A 97 8.11 17.06 -4.84
N GLU A 98 7.38 18.13 -5.18
CA GLU A 98 6.08 18.06 -5.85
C GLU A 98 6.19 17.43 -7.25
N LEU A 99 7.20 17.80 -8.04
CA LEU A 99 7.47 17.21 -9.36
C LEU A 99 7.78 15.71 -9.28
N HIS A 100 8.41 15.26 -8.20
CA HIS A 100 8.67 13.86 -7.94
C HIS A 100 7.47 13.11 -7.33
N GLY A 101 6.31 13.77 -7.18
CA GLY A 101 5.09 13.16 -6.67
C GLY A 101 5.18 12.74 -5.20
N ILE A 102 6.09 13.35 -4.44
CA ILE A 102 6.27 13.05 -3.02
C ILE A 102 5.17 13.76 -2.24
N GLU A 103 4.50 13.04 -1.34
CA GLU A 103 3.51 13.68 -0.47
C GLU A 103 4.21 14.54 0.60
N PRO A 104 3.67 15.73 0.89
CA PRO A 104 4.24 16.60 1.90
C PRO A 104 4.10 15.97 3.29
N PRO A 105 5.19 15.86 4.07
CA PRO A 105 5.11 15.30 5.40
C PRO A 105 4.24 16.20 6.30
N PRO A 106 3.59 15.61 7.33
CA PRO A 106 2.80 16.36 8.29
C PRO A 106 3.63 17.46 8.96
N ARG A 107 2.95 18.53 9.37
CA ARG A 107 3.61 19.69 9.94
C ARG A 107 4.36 19.30 11.23
N PRO A 108 5.61 19.77 11.46
CA PRO A 108 6.38 19.40 12.65
C PRO A 108 5.73 19.93 13.93
N LEU A 109 5.81 19.17 15.03
CA LEU A 109 5.18 19.52 16.31
C LEU A 109 5.68 20.85 16.89
N GLU A 110 6.95 21.18 16.64
CA GLU A 110 7.62 22.39 17.10
C GLU A 110 7.09 23.67 16.46
N SER A 111 6.37 23.54 15.34
CA SER A 111 5.77 24.68 14.64
C SER A 111 4.39 25.05 15.16
N PHE A 112 3.76 24.21 15.97
CA PHE A 112 2.45 24.50 16.54
C PHE A 112 2.62 25.43 17.74
N SER A 113 1.75 26.44 17.83
CA SER A 113 1.65 27.25 19.02
C SER A 113 1.08 26.45 20.19
N LYS A 114 1.36 26.89 21.42
CA LYS A 114 0.80 26.27 22.64
C LYS A 114 -0.72 26.11 22.58
N LYS A 115 -1.43 27.08 22.02
CA LYS A 115 -2.90 27.03 21.88
C LYS A 115 -3.35 25.92 20.93
N GLU A 116 -2.67 25.78 19.79
CA GLU A 116 -2.97 24.75 18.80
C GLU A 116 -2.63 23.34 19.30
N LEU A 117 -1.51 23.18 19.99
CA LEU A 117 -1.16 21.91 20.64
C LEU A 117 -2.21 21.49 21.68
N ILE A 118 -2.67 22.43 22.52
CA ILE A 118 -3.72 22.16 23.51
C ILE A 118 -5.02 21.74 22.80
N ALA A 119 -5.39 22.38 21.69
CA ALA A 119 -6.57 22.02 20.92
C ALA A 119 -6.47 20.61 20.33
N LEU A 120 -5.32 20.26 19.73
CA LEU A 120 -5.07 18.92 19.19
C LEU A 120 -5.13 17.84 20.27
N VAL A 121 -4.54 18.10 21.44
CA VAL A 121 -4.57 17.16 22.57
C VAL A 121 -6.00 17.00 23.12
N ARG A 122 -6.78 18.08 23.22
CA ARG A 122 -8.19 17.98 23.61
C ARG A 122 -9.00 17.14 22.63
N GLN A 123 -8.80 17.37 21.34
CA GLN A 123 -9.45 16.59 20.30
C GLN A 123 -9.07 15.11 20.34
N LEU A 124 -7.81 14.78 20.67
CA LEU A 124 -7.40 13.39 20.91
C LEU A 124 -8.10 12.76 22.13
N LEU A 125 -8.27 13.53 23.21
CA LEU A 125 -8.89 13.04 24.44
C LEU A 125 -10.42 12.90 24.33
N GLU A 126 -11.08 13.73 23.52
CA GLU A 126 -12.54 13.69 23.28
C GLU A 126 -12.95 12.57 22.31
N GLN A 127 -12.01 11.97 21.57
CA GLN A 127 -12.26 10.90 20.60
C GLN A 127 -11.98 9.48 21.14
N ASN A 128 -11.61 9.35 22.41
CA ASN A 128 -11.51 8.08 23.16
C ASN A 128 -12.79 7.79 23.93
#